data_AF-A0A3A9ID16-F1
#
_entry.id   AF-A0A3A9ID16-F1
#
_cell.length_a   1.000
_cell.length_b   1.000
_cell.length_c   1.000
_cell.angle_alpha   90.00
_cell.angle_beta   90.00
_cell.angle_gamma   90.00
#
_symmetry.space_group_name_H-M   'P 1'
#
loop_
_entity.id
_entity.type
_entity.pdbx_description
1 polymer ?
#
loop_
_entity_poly.entity_id
_entity_poly.type
_entity_poly.pdbx_seq_one_letter_code
_entity_poly.pdbx_strand_id
1 'polypeptide(L)'
;MAILTDTKARSIKPADKPLAHGGVTGLTLHPSTAKGRGKWVFRYVSPLTKKRRNAGLGTYPEISIADAARDAQAMREQLANNLDPLEVRLQEQNKPKIPTLEASARLVYESLLPGWKNPKHGKQWITTLEQYAFPIIGAISIDAITPAHIASVLQPIWLTIPETASRVKQRLHAVMSWAWAHGYTSANPVDVVGHLLPAQPSKSVRVEHQPAMPWRDIPAFVQKHLRTAQQYDVTRSMLEFLILTACRSGEVRAMKWSEVDLKAKIWTLPAERMKAKQQHRVPLSLRAIEILKGLRGLHDELVFPSPRDQVPLSDTVLTMFLRRAKAESCTPGRIATAHGFRSSFRDWCSEQGYARDLAERALAHTVQNKVEAAYHRTDLLDQRRPMMDAWAGFVVRE
;
A
#
# COMPACT_ATOMS: atom_id res chain seq x y z
N MET A 1 47.31 34.61 35.22
CA MET A 1 48.28 34.05 34.26
C MET A 1 48.22 34.90 32.99
N ALA A 2 49.33 35.10 32.28
CA ALA A 2 49.31 35.81 31.00
C ALA A 2 48.46 35.03 29.98
N ILE A 3 47.66 35.74 29.18
CA ILE A 3 46.86 35.13 28.11
C ILE A 3 47.81 34.55 27.04
N LEU A 4 47.52 33.35 26.57
CA LEU A 4 48.29 32.67 25.52
C LEU A 4 48.23 33.48 24.22
N THR A 5 49.40 33.83 23.68
CA THR A 5 49.52 34.57 22.43
C THR A 5 49.77 33.62 21.25
N ASP A 6 49.40 34.06 20.04
CA ASP A 6 49.60 33.28 18.81
C ASP A 6 51.08 32.91 18.59
N THR A 7 51.99 33.84 18.87
CA THR A 7 53.45 33.61 18.81
C THR A 7 53.89 32.45 19.71
N LYS A 8 53.29 32.33 20.91
CA LYS A 8 53.59 31.27 21.87
C LYS A 8 52.89 29.96 21.53
N ALA A 9 51.73 30.01 20.88
CA ALA A 9 51.04 28.83 20.37
C ALA A 9 51.78 28.22 19.15
N ARG A 10 52.26 29.04 18.20
CA ARG A 10 53.06 28.57 17.05
C ARG A 10 54.41 27.98 17.43
N SER A 11 54.97 28.38 18.57
CA SER A 11 56.27 27.90 19.02
C SER A 11 56.21 26.59 19.80
N ILE A 12 55.00 26.08 20.13
CA ILE A 12 54.82 24.83 20.87
C ILE A 12 55.44 23.65 20.12
N LYS A 13 56.22 22.82 20.82
CA LYS A 13 56.90 21.62 20.30
C LYS A 13 56.26 20.35 20.86
N PRO A 14 56.41 19.20 20.17
CA PRO A 14 55.82 17.94 20.62
C PRO A 14 56.18 17.51 22.06
N ALA A 15 57.38 17.86 22.53
CA ALA A 15 57.87 17.52 23.87
C ALA A 15 57.52 18.56 24.95
N ASP A 16 56.84 19.65 24.59
CA ASP A 16 56.52 20.71 25.54
C ASP A 16 55.41 20.27 26.51
N LYS A 17 55.32 20.96 27.65
CA LYS A 17 54.18 20.80 28.57
C LYS A 17 52.96 21.52 28.00
N PRO A 18 51.73 21.08 28.34
CA PRO A 18 50.51 21.79 27.93
C PRO A 18 50.54 23.27 28.33
N LEU A 19 50.24 24.16 27.39
CA LEU A 19 50.22 25.60 27.62
C LEU A 19 48.84 26.02 28.10
N ALA A 20 48.75 26.64 29.27
CA ALA A 20 47.48 27.21 29.73
C ALA A 20 47.08 28.42 28.87
N HIS A 21 45.79 28.54 28.55
CA HIS A 21 45.27 29.73 27.87
C HIS A 21 45.45 30.98 28.73
N GLY A 22 45.35 30.86 30.06
CA GLY A 22 45.52 31.95 31.01
C GLY A 22 44.33 32.92 31.15
N GLY A 23 43.33 32.83 30.27
CA GLY A 23 42.10 33.65 30.27
C GLY A 23 40.86 32.85 30.66
N VAL A 24 40.73 31.61 30.18
CA VAL A 24 39.67 30.67 30.60
C VAL A 24 40.25 29.60 31.51
N THR A 25 39.75 29.49 32.74
CA THR A 25 40.22 28.49 33.72
C THR A 25 39.89 27.09 33.24
N GLY A 26 40.91 26.23 33.16
CA GLY A 26 40.79 24.84 32.70
C GLY A 26 41.10 24.64 31.20
N LEU A 27 41.21 25.71 30.41
CA LEU A 27 41.56 25.63 29.00
C LEU A 27 43.08 25.56 28.79
N THR A 28 43.53 24.52 28.10
CA THR A 28 44.95 24.26 27.82
C THR A 28 45.16 23.82 26.38
N LEU A 29 46.26 24.24 25.76
CA LEU A 29 46.75 23.76 24.47
C LEU A 29 47.75 22.63 24.72
N HIS A 30 47.39 21.42 24.34
CA HIS A 30 48.26 20.25 24.40
C HIS A 30 49.09 20.13 23.11
N PRO A 31 50.41 19.95 23.18
CA PRO A 31 51.22 19.75 21.98
C PRO A 31 50.81 18.50 21.19
N SER A 32 50.98 18.58 19.87
CA SER A 32 50.76 17.46 18.94
C SER A 32 52.09 17.02 18.31
N THR A 33 52.03 16.17 17.29
CA THR A 33 53.20 15.56 16.62
C THR A 33 54.06 16.56 15.84
N ALA A 34 53.54 17.75 15.51
CA ALA A 34 54.25 18.78 14.75
C ALA A 34 54.35 20.09 15.54
N LYS A 35 55.45 20.82 15.32
CA LYS A 35 55.65 22.16 15.89
C LYS A 35 54.52 23.10 15.45
N GLY A 36 54.01 23.88 16.40
CA GLY A 36 52.93 24.84 16.13
C GLY A 36 51.57 24.21 15.93
N ARG A 37 51.40 22.91 16.23
CA ARG A 37 50.10 22.23 16.25
C ARG A 37 49.81 21.69 17.65
N GLY A 38 48.56 21.79 18.06
CA GLY A 38 48.13 21.30 19.36
C GLY A 38 46.63 21.02 19.43
N LYS A 39 46.21 20.28 20.46
CA LYS A 39 44.80 20.00 20.76
C LYS A 39 44.32 20.91 21.87
N TRP A 40 43.20 21.57 21.68
CA TRP A 40 42.54 22.32 22.75
C TRP A 40 41.82 21.35 23.67
N VAL A 41 42.16 21.41 24.95
CA VAL A 41 41.55 20.60 26.00
C VAL A 41 41.03 21.51 27.10
N PHE A 42 39.72 21.46 27.32
CA PHE A 42 39.05 22.07 28.44
C PHE A 42 38.85 21.05 29.57
N ARG A 43 39.53 21.27 30.68
CA ARG A 43 39.46 20.41 31.87
C ARG A 43 38.46 20.98 32.87
N TYR A 44 37.54 20.15 33.32
CA TYR A 44 36.53 20.54 34.31
C TYR A 44 36.17 19.36 35.22
N VAL A 45 35.45 19.67 36.30
CA VAL A 45 34.82 18.65 37.16
C VAL A 45 33.35 18.62 36.82
N SER A 46 32.85 17.44 36.47
CA SER A 46 31.44 17.24 36.13
C SER A 46 30.54 17.55 37.34
N PRO A 47 29.52 18.41 37.21
CA PRO A 47 28.59 18.70 38.31
C PRO A 47 27.73 17.48 38.66
N LEU A 48 27.51 16.57 37.69
CA LEU A 48 26.72 15.35 37.82
C LEU A 48 27.53 14.20 38.42
N THR A 49 28.67 13.85 37.83
CA THR A 49 29.46 12.67 38.23
C THR A 49 30.54 12.96 39.28
N LYS A 50 30.81 14.24 39.56
CA LYS A 50 31.89 14.74 40.42
C LYS A 50 33.31 14.30 40.01
N LYS A 51 33.46 13.67 38.84
CA LYS A 51 34.74 13.22 38.29
C LYS A 51 35.37 14.29 37.40
N ARG A 52 36.70 14.30 37.31
CA ARG A 52 37.46 15.14 36.37
C ARG A 52 37.25 14.64 34.95
N ARG A 53 36.88 15.54 34.02
CA ARG A 53 36.67 15.24 32.60
C ARG A 53 37.43 16.24 31.74
N ASN A 54 37.77 15.80 30.53
CA ASN A 54 38.46 16.59 29.52
C ASN A 54 37.57 16.68 28.27
N ALA A 55 37.15 17.88 27.89
CA ALA A 55 36.47 18.13 26.62
C ALA A 55 37.49 18.61 25.57
N GLY A 56 37.54 17.92 24.44
CA GLY A 56 38.30 18.37 23.27
C GLY A 56 37.55 19.49 22.54
N LEU A 57 38.25 20.58 22.24
CA LEU A 57 37.73 21.73 21.48
C LEU A 57 38.47 21.86 20.13
N GLY A 58 38.82 20.73 19.53
CA GLY A 58 39.55 20.61 18.25
C GLY A 58 41.03 21.03 18.30
N THR A 59 41.59 21.44 17.16
CA THR A 59 43.04 21.58 16.98
C THR A 59 43.47 22.99 16.59
N TYR A 60 44.63 23.44 17.08
CA TYR A 60 45.30 24.65 16.62
C TYR A 60 46.21 24.32 15.42
N PRO A 61 46.25 25.14 14.35
CA PRO A 61 45.60 26.46 14.22
C PRO A 61 44.20 26.45 13.58
N GLU A 62 43.61 25.29 13.28
CA GLU A 62 42.26 25.20 12.67
C GLU A 62 41.19 25.91 13.50
N ILE A 63 41.31 25.82 14.82
CA ILE A 63 40.52 26.55 15.80
C ILE A 63 41.45 27.56 16.47
N SER A 64 41.11 28.84 16.29
CA SER A 64 41.89 29.94 16.82
C SER A 64 41.86 29.96 18.36
N ILE A 65 42.80 30.69 18.97
CA ILE A 65 42.83 30.88 20.42
C ILE A 65 41.51 31.51 20.90
N ALA A 66 40.96 32.46 20.14
CA ALA A 66 39.71 33.14 20.45
C ALA A 66 38.50 32.21 20.33
N ASP A 67 38.44 31.36 19.30
CA ASP A 67 37.37 30.37 19.13
C ASP A 67 37.38 29.34 20.27
N ALA A 68 38.55 28.81 20.60
CA ALA A 68 38.72 27.88 21.72
C ALA A 68 38.32 28.51 23.06
N ALA A 69 38.60 29.81 23.25
CA ALA A 69 38.19 30.56 24.44
C ALA A 69 36.66 30.69 24.52
N ARG A 70 36.01 31.04 23.40
CA ARG A 70 34.55 31.17 23.32
C ARG A 70 33.85 29.85 23.63
N ASP A 71 34.30 28.76 23.01
CA ASP A 71 33.72 27.43 23.22
C ASP A 71 33.93 26.94 24.67
N ALA A 72 35.11 27.18 25.24
CA ALA A 72 35.39 26.86 26.64
C ALA A 72 34.55 27.71 27.60
N GLN A 73 34.28 28.97 27.28
CA GLN A 73 33.43 29.84 28.08
C GLN A 73 31.96 29.38 28.05
N ALA A 74 31.43 29.02 26.89
CA ALA A 74 30.10 28.42 26.76
C ALA A 74 29.98 27.13 27.61
N MET A 75 31.01 26.28 27.61
CA MET A 75 31.05 25.11 28.50
C MET A 75 31.09 25.50 29.99
N ARG A 76 31.75 26.60 30.37
CA ARG A 76 31.73 27.09 31.76
C ARG A 76 30.37 27.62 32.17
N GLU A 77 29.64 28.27 31.28
CA GLU A 77 28.26 28.71 31.53
C GLU A 77 27.33 27.51 31.74
N GLN A 78 27.47 26.45 30.94
CA GLN A 78 26.77 25.19 31.18
C GLN A 78 27.07 24.60 32.56
N LEU A 79 28.35 24.59 32.97
CA LEU A 79 28.75 24.12 34.30
C LEU A 79 28.17 24.98 35.43
N ALA A 80 28.08 26.30 35.24
CA ALA A 80 27.44 27.21 36.21
C ALA A 80 25.94 26.92 36.38
N ASN A 81 25.28 26.44 35.32
CA ASN A 81 23.89 25.99 35.32
C ASN A 81 23.71 24.51 35.75
N ASN A 82 24.72 23.89 36.38
CA ASN A 82 24.72 22.47 36.79
C ASN A 82 24.56 21.45 35.64
N LEU A 83 24.85 21.84 34.39
CA LEU A 83 24.86 20.95 33.23
C LEU A 83 26.28 20.44 32.95
N ASP A 84 26.42 19.15 32.62
CA ASP A 84 27.70 18.60 32.15
C ASP A 84 27.82 18.78 30.62
N PRO A 85 28.80 19.55 30.12
CA PRO A 85 28.92 19.84 28.69
C PRO A 85 29.07 18.62 27.77
N LEU A 86 29.70 17.54 28.25
CA LEU A 86 29.83 16.33 27.45
C LEU A 86 28.55 15.50 27.44
N GLU A 87 27.78 15.52 28.53
CA GLU A 87 26.45 14.90 28.55
C GLU A 87 25.46 15.68 27.68
N VAL A 88 25.51 17.03 27.68
CA VAL A 88 24.67 17.85 26.79
C VAL A 88 25.00 17.54 25.32
N ARG A 89 26.29 17.50 24.96
CA ARG A 89 26.71 17.09 23.59
C ARG A 89 26.26 15.68 23.24
N LEU A 90 26.36 14.73 24.17
CA LEU A 90 25.93 13.35 23.95
C LEU A 90 24.40 13.26 23.80
N GLN A 91 23.64 14.01 24.60
CA GLN A 91 22.18 14.11 24.47
C GLN A 91 21.76 14.75 23.15
N GLU A 92 22.46 15.79 22.68
CA GLU A 92 22.22 16.39 21.37
C GLU A 92 22.57 15.44 20.21
N GLN A 93 23.64 14.64 20.34
CA GLN A 93 24.00 13.62 19.36
C GLN A 93 23.03 12.43 19.37
N ASN A 94 22.47 12.09 20.54
CA ASN A 94 21.52 10.99 20.73
C ASN A 94 20.06 11.44 20.61
N LYS A 95 19.77 12.72 20.35
CA LYS A 95 18.41 13.14 20.00
C LYS A 95 18.01 12.36 18.75
N PRO A 96 16.93 11.56 18.80
CA PRO A 96 16.49 10.84 17.61
C PRO A 96 16.27 11.85 16.50
N LYS A 97 16.98 11.69 15.37
CA LYS A 97 16.70 12.49 14.18
C LYS A 97 15.25 12.22 13.81
N ILE A 98 14.40 13.21 14.05
CA ILE A 98 12.98 13.10 13.75
C ILE A 98 12.88 12.91 12.23
N PRO A 99 12.37 11.76 11.76
CA PRO A 99 12.31 11.48 10.33
C PRO A 99 11.32 12.41 9.64
N THR A 100 11.48 12.58 8.33
CA THR A 100 10.45 13.22 7.52
C THR A 100 9.21 12.33 7.39
N LEU A 101 8.09 12.89 6.94
CA LEU A 101 6.89 12.12 6.66
C LEU A 101 7.16 11.01 5.64
N GLU A 102 7.89 11.30 4.57
CA GLU A 102 8.22 10.31 3.54
C GLU A 102 9.08 9.17 4.11
N ALA A 103 10.15 9.51 4.84
CA ALA A 103 11.01 8.49 5.45
C ALA A 103 10.20 7.59 6.40
N SER A 104 9.34 8.18 7.22
CA SER A 104 8.45 7.45 8.12
C SER A 104 7.46 6.57 7.36
N ALA A 105 6.88 7.07 6.26
CA ALA A 105 5.96 6.31 5.44
C ALA A 105 6.63 5.08 4.79
N ARG A 106 7.90 5.19 4.39
CA ARG A 106 8.69 4.07 3.86
C ARG A 106 8.99 3.02 4.94
N LEU A 107 9.35 3.45 6.16
CA LEU A 107 9.53 2.54 7.30
C LEU A 107 8.24 1.79 7.66
N VAL A 108 7.11 2.50 7.70
CA VAL A 108 5.79 1.90 7.94
C VAL A 108 5.45 0.92 6.83
N TYR A 109 5.66 1.30 5.58
CA TYR A 109 5.45 0.44 4.41
C TYR A 109 6.26 -0.87 4.52
N GLU A 110 7.55 -0.79 4.85
CA GLU A 110 8.41 -1.96 5.03
C GLU A 110 7.92 -2.86 6.16
N SER A 111 7.43 -2.29 7.27
CA SER A 111 6.87 -3.08 8.38
C SER A 111 5.55 -3.79 8.04
N LEU A 112 4.72 -3.18 7.18
CA LEU A 112 3.41 -3.73 6.81
C LEU A 112 3.49 -4.70 5.62
N LEU A 113 4.51 -4.57 4.77
CA LEU A 113 4.66 -5.34 3.54
C LEU A 113 4.60 -6.88 3.76
N PRO A 114 5.26 -7.47 4.78
CA PRO A 114 5.17 -8.91 5.03
C PRO A 114 3.75 -9.40 5.38
N GLY A 115 2.91 -8.51 5.94
CA GLY A 115 1.53 -8.84 6.30
C GLY A 115 0.56 -8.86 5.11
N TRP A 116 0.94 -8.28 3.97
CA TRP A 116 0.06 -8.18 2.80
C TRP A 116 0.22 -9.36 1.86
N LYS A 117 -0.85 -10.16 1.74
CA LYS A 117 -0.91 -11.30 0.81
C LYS A 117 -0.91 -10.91 -0.67
N ASN A 118 -1.26 -9.66 -1.00
CA ASN A 118 -1.36 -9.20 -2.39
C ASN A 118 -0.24 -8.18 -2.70
N PRO A 119 0.77 -8.54 -3.51
CA PRO A 119 1.87 -7.65 -3.87
C PRO A 119 1.42 -6.35 -4.54
N LYS A 120 0.35 -6.39 -5.34
CA LYS A 120 -0.23 -5.21 -6.01
C LYS A 120 -0.81 -4.23 -4.99
N HIS A 121 -1.42 -4.73 -3.91
CA HIS A 121 -1.90 -3.90 -2.81
C HIS A 121 -0.75 -3.17 -2.12
N GLY A 122 0.35 -3.88 -1.84
CA GLY A 122 1.53 -3.28 -1.25
C GLY A 122 2.11 -2.17 -2.11
N LYS A 123 2.35 -2.43 -3.41
CA LYS A 123 2.80 -1.39 -4.35
C LYS A 123 1.85 -0.20 -4.38
N GLN A 124 0.54 -0.44 -4.47
CA GLN A 124 -0.46 0.64 -4.47
C GLN A 124 -0.46 1.44 -3.17
N TRP A 125 -0.05 0.86 -2.04
CA TRP A 125 0.01 1.57 -0.76
C TRP A 125 0.98 2.72 -0.81
N ILE A 126 2.24 2.45 -1.15
CA ILE A 126 3.28 3.48 -1.19
C ILE A 126 3.11 4.43 -2.39
N THR A 127 2.80 3.90 -3.59
CA THR A 127 2.70 4.72 -4.80
C THR A 127 1.62 5.80 -4.72
N THR A 128 0.53 5.57 -3.98
CA THR A 128 -0.44 6.66 -3.77
C THR A 128 0.06 7.76 -2.84
N LEU A 129 0.90 7.44 -1.86
CA LEU A 129 1.51 8.48 -1.03
C LEU A 129 2.55 9.24 -1.86
N GLU A 130 3.33 8.55 -2.71
CA GLU A 130 4.25 9.16 -3.68
C GLU A 130 3.53 10.09 -4.65
N GLN A 131 2.33 9.74 -5.09
CA GLN A 131 1.56 10.54 -6.03
C GLN A 131 0.88 11.76 -5.38
N TYR A 132 0.29 11.59 -4.18
CA TYR A 132 -0.60 12.60 -3.61
C TYR A 132 -0.03 13.34 -2.40
N ALA A 133 0.78 12.68 -1.56
CA ALA A 133 1.22 13.24 -0.28
C ALA A 133 2.67 13.74 -0.30
N PHE A 134 3.61 12.92 -0.80
CA PHE A 134 5.04 13.23 -0.74
C PHE A 134 5.43 14.52 -1.47
N PRO A 135 4.86 14.86 -2.64
CA PRO A 135 5.19 16.10 -3.33
C PRO A 135 4.84 17.37 -2.54
N ILE A 136 3.89 17.28 -1.59
CA ILE A 136 3.38 18.44 -0.84
C ILE A 136 3.98 18.50 0.57
N ILE A 137 4.00 17.37 1.27
CA ILE A 137 4.34 17.31 2.70
C ILE A 137 5.41 16.26 3.04
N GLY A 138 5.97 15.55 2.04
CA GLY A 138 6.89 14.43 2.25
C GLY A 138 8.22 14.82 2.92
N ALA A 139 8.73 16.02 2.62
CA ALA A 139 9.98 16.54 3.16
C ALA A 139 9.86 17.16 4.56
N ILE A 140 8.63 17.39 5.05
CA ILE A 140 8.38 17.98 6.37
C ILE A 140 8.70 16.95 7.44
N SER A 141 9.33 17.38 8.54
CA SER A 141 9.59 16.53 9.71
C SER A 141 8.27 16.04 10.31
N ILE A 142 8.21 14.77 10.74
CA ILE A 142 6.94 14.16 11.11
C ILE A 142 6.30 14.78 12.36
N ASP A 143 7.09 15.37 13.24
CA ASP A 143 6.67 16.13 14.41
C ASP A 143 6.01 17.47 14.06
N ALA A 144 6.35 18.05 12.91
CA ALA A 144 5.82 19.33 12.43
C ALA A 144 4.56 19.17 11.54
N ILE A 145 4.07 17.96 11.33
CA ILE A 145 2.87 17.72 10.53
C ILE A 145 1.62 18.16 11.29
N THR A 146 0.87 19.09 10.69
CA THR A 146 -0.36 19.65 11.25
C THR A 146 -1.59 19.12 10.53
N PRO A 147 -2.81 19.25 11.10
CA PRO A 147 -4.04 18.93 10.38
C PRO A 147 -4.21 19.72 9.08
N ALA A 148 -3.71 20.96 9.02
CA ALA A 148 -3.74 21.79 7.81
C ALA A 148 -2.87 21.20 6.69
N HIS A 149 -1.69 20.65 7.02
CA HIS A 149 -0.85 19.93 6.06
C HIS A 149 -1.60 18.73 5.47
N ILE A 150 -2.25 17.92 6.30
CA ILE A 150 -3.05 16.78 5.83
C ILE A 150 -4.23 17.24 4.96
N ALA A 151 -4.92 18.32 5.36
CA ALA A 151 -6.02 18.87 4.58
C ALA A 151 -5.57 19.34 3.20
N SER A 152 -4.40 19.99 3.09
CA SER A 152 -3.85 20.45 1.80
C SER A 152 -3.62 19.31 0.79
N VAL A 153 -3.25 18.13 1.28
CA VAL A 153 -3.11 16.91 0.46
C VAL A 153 -4.46 16.37 0.00
N LEU A 154 -5.45 16.38 0.91
CA LEU A 154 -6.73 15.73 0.66
C LEU A 154 -7.69 16.62 -0.15
N GLN A 155 -7.70 17.94 0.08
CA GLN A 155 -8.65 18.88 -0.52
C GLN A 155 -8.79 18.74 -2.05
N PRO A 156 -7.70 18.70 -2.85
CA PRO A 156 -7.80 18.62 -4.32
C PRO A 156 -8.49 17.34 -4.82
N ILE A 157 -8.40 16.26 -4.04
CA ILE A 157 -8.89 14.93 -4.40
C ILE A 157 -10.17 14.53 -3.67
N TRP A 158 -10.57 15.30 -2.65
CA TRP A 158 -11.56 14.91 -1.65
C TRP A 158 -12.96 14.66 -2.22
N LEU A 159 -13.39 15.52 -3.15
CA LEU A 159 -14.68 15.43 -3.82
C LEU A 159 -14.57 14.92 -5.26
N THR A 160 -13.41 15.08 -5.90
CA THR A 160 -13.17 14.69 -7.30
C THR A 160 -12.94 13.19 -7.45
N ILE A 161 -12.15 12.59 -6.55
CA ILE A 161 -11.86 11.14 -6.52
C ILE A 161 -11.95 10.59 -5.07
N PRO A 162 -13.16 10.54 -4.48
CA PRO A 162 -13.31 10.38 -3.03
C PRO A 162 -12.78 9.06 -2.46
N GLU A 163 -12.81 7.97 -3.24
CA GLU A 163 -12.23 6.69 -2.85
C GLU A 163 -10.70 6.77 -2.71
N THR A 164 -10.04 7.45 -3.66
CA THR A 164 -8.60 7.70 -3.59
C THR A 164 -8.26 8.58 -2.39
N ALA A 165 -9.04 9.64 -2.16
CA ALA A 165 -8.86 10.51 -1.00
C ALA A 165 -9.03 9.77 0.33
N SER A 166 -10.03 8.91 0.44
CA SER A 166 -10.25 8.06 1.62
C SER A 166 -9.07 7.13 1.87
N ARG A 167 -8.51 6.53 0.83
CA ARG A 167 -7.30 5.67 0.93
C ARG A 167 -6.07 6.46 1.33
N VAL A 168 -5.84 7.63 0.75
CA VAL A 168 -4.71 8.51 1.12
C VAL A 168 -4.84 8.92 2.58
N LYS A 169 -6.03 9.33 3.04
CA LYS A 169 -6.30 9.64 4.45
C LYS A 169 -5.98 8.46 5.37
N GLN A 170 -6.46 7.26 5.04
CA GLN A 170 -6.20 6.05 5.84
C GLN A 170 -4.70 5.73 5.94
N ARG A 171 -3.97 5.92 4.83
CA ARG A 171 -2.52 5.68 4.78
C ARG A 171 -1.75 6.70 5.60
N LEU A 172 -2.07 7.98 5.44
CA LEU A 172 -1.50 9.05 6.28
C LEU A 172 -1.80 8.84 7.75
N HIS A 173 -3.02 8.41 8.09
CA HIS A 173 -3.37 8.05 9.46
C HIS A 173 -2.45 6.94 9.99
N ALA A 174 -2.21 5.87 9.23
CA ALA A 174 -1.30 4.80 9.67
C ALA A 174 0.13 5.31 9.92
N VAL A 175 0.64 6.20 9.08
CA VAL A 175 1.98 6.80 9.24
C VAL A 175 2.04 7.69 10.49
N MET A 176 1.03 8.52 10.71
CA MET A 176 0.98 9.39 11.89
C MET A 176 0.71 8.62 13.19
N SER A 177 -0.07 7.54 13.15
CA SER A 177 -0.23 6.63 14.29
C SER A 177 1.09 5.95 14.66
N TRP A 178 1.89 5.55 13.66
CA TRP A 178 3.23 5.01 13.90
C TRP A 178 4.13 6.07 14.56
N ALA A 179 4.09 7.32 14.09
CA ALA A 179 4.86 8.42 14.68
C ALA A 179 4.47 8.71 16.13
N TRP A 180 3.17 8.68 16.42
CA TRP A 180 2.65 8.83 17.78
C TRP A 180 3.12 7.69 18.69
N ALA A 181 3.08 6.44 18.21
CA ALA A 181 3.56 5.29 18.97
C ALA A 181 5.07 5.34 19.28
N HIS A 182 5.86 5.99 18.43
CA HIS A 182 7.31 6.22 18.63
C HIS A 182 7.61 7.48 19.46
N GLY A 183 6.57 8.21 19.89
CA GLY A 183 6.72 9.43 20.68
C GLY A 183 7.22 10.65 19.88
N TYR A 184 7.19 10.61 18.54
CA TYR A 184 7.57 11.77 17.71
C TYR A 184 6.48 12.84 17.71
N THR A 185 5.21 12.44 17.83
CA THR A 185 4.06 13.34 17.97
C THR A 185 3.28 13.01 19.23
N SER A 186 2.55 14.00 19.76
CA SER A 186 1.67 13.83 20.92
C SER A 186 0.26 13.36 20.57
N ALA A 187 -0.14 13.48 19.30
CA ALA A 187 -1.43 13.06 18.78
C ALA A 187 -1.35 12.80 17.27
N ASN A 188 -2.40 12.20 16.71
CA ASN A 188 -2.54 12.00 15.28
C ASN A 188 -3.34 13.16 14.63
N PRO A 189 -2.71 14.05 13.84
CA PRO A 189 -3.40 15.17 13.21
C PRO A 189 -4.45 14.77 12.17
N VAL A 190 -4.42 13.51 11.69
CA VAL A 190 -5.37 13.00 10.70
C VAL A 190 -6.76 12.78 11.30
N ASP A 191 -6.87 12.64 12.62
CA ASP A 191 -8.14 12.38 13.32
C ASP A 191 -9.10 13.57 13.19
N VAL A 192 -8.55 14.78 13.30
CA VAL A 192 -9.32 16.03 13.26
C VAL A 192 -9.45 16.64 11.86
N VAL A 193 -8.76 16.10 10.85
CA VAL A 193 -8.78 16.67 9.48
C VAL A 193 -10.18 16.70 8.87
N GLY A 194 -11.10 15.85 9.35
CA GLY A 194 -12.50 15.87 8.92
C GLY A 194 -13.19 17.22 9.15
N HIS A 195 -12.77 17.99 10.15
CA HIS A 195 -13.29 19.33 10.41
C HIS A 195 -12.80 20.40 9.42
N LEU A 196 -11.74 20.10 8.66
CA LEU A 196 -11.14 21.00 7.66
C LEU A 196 -11.56 20.64 6.21
N LEU A 197 -12.38 19.61 6.07
CA LEU A 197 -12.80 19.07 4.78
C LEU A 197 -14.32 19.08 4.67
N PRO A 198 -14.88 19.37 3.49
CA PRO A 198 -16.33 19.35 3.32
C PRO A 198 -16.87 17.93 3.52
N ALA A 199 -18.14 17.83 3.94
CA ALA A 199 -18.79 16.55 4.12
C ALA A 199 -18.79 15.75 2.80
N GLN A 200 -18.30 14.52 2.89
CA GLN A 200 -18.36 13.58 1.79
C GLN A 200 -19.78 13.03 1.67
N PRO A 201 -20.41 12.99 0.48
CA PRO A 201 -21.64 12.22 0.29
C PRO A 201 -21.45 10.78 0.79
N SER A 202 -22.52 10.18 1.32
CA SER A 202 -22.45 8.85 1.90
C SER A 202 -21.92 7.82 0.89
N LYS A 203 -21.29 6.75 1.37
CA LYS A 203 -20.77 5.69 0.49
C LYS A 203 -21.86 5.11 -0.41
N SER A 204 -23.08 4.93 0.09
CA SER A 204 -24.19 4.43 -0.71
C SER A 204 -24.55 5.34 -1.89
N VAL A 205 -24.46 6.66 -1.74
CA VAL A 205 -24.70 7.63 -2.82
C VAL A 205 -23.57 7.62 -3.86
N ARG A 206 -22.35 7.24 -3.46
CA ARG A 206 -21.16 7.23 -4.32
C ARG A 206 -20.85 5.88 -4.96
N VAL A 207 -21.45 4.80 -4.47
CA VAL A 207 -21.22 3.46 -5.01
C VAL A 207 -21.97 3.37 -6.32
N GLU A 208 -21.25 3.59 -7.41
CA GLU A 208 -21.72 3.21 -8.73
C GLU A 208 -21.58 1.70 -8.90
N HIS A 209 -22.72 1.03 -9.06
CA HIS A 209 -22.73 -0.38 -9.41
C HIS A 209 -22.10 -0.60 -10.80
N GLN A 210 -21.45 -1.76 -10.96
CA GLN A 210 -20.86 -2.13 -12.25
C GLN A 210 -21.97 -2.32 -13.28
N PRO A 211 -21.93 -1.63 -14.44
CA PRO A 211 -22.97 -1.76 -15.46
C PRO A 211 -23.14 -3.20 -15.92
N ALA A 212 -24.39 -3.65 -15.95
CA ALA A 212 -24.80 -4.98 -16.35
C ALA A 212 -25.60 -4.92 -17.66
N MET A 213 -25.47 -5.95 -18.49
CA MET A 213 -26.35 -6.11 -19.64
C MET A 213 -27.72 -6.60 -19.14
N PRO A 214 -28.85 -6.06 -19.61
CA PRO A 214 -30.15 -6.66 -19.32
C PRO A 214 -30.12 -8.13 -19.73
N TRP A 215 -30.54 -9.02 -18.83
CA TRP A 215 -30.35 -10.45 -19.06
C TRP A 215 -31.03 -10.93 -20.33
N ARG A 216 -32.12 -10.27 -20.74
CA ARG A 216 -32.89 -10.54 -21.98
C ARG A 216 -32.08 -10.32 -23.26
N ASP A 217 -31.08 -9.44 -23.24
CA ASP A 217 -30.28 -9.09 -24.42
C ASP A 217 -29.04 -9.99 -24.57
N ILE A 218 -28.70 -10.74 -23.52
CA ILE A 218 -27.51 -11.61 -23.50
C ILE A 218 -27.51 -12.63 -24.65
N PRO A 219 -28.60 -13.35 -24.96
CA PRO A 219 -28.56 -14.35 -26.04
C PRO A 219 -28.21 -13.73 -27.39
N ALA A 220 -28.85 -12.60 -27.73
CA ALA A 220 -28.56 -11.85 -28.95
C ALA A 220 -27.11 -11.35 -28.98
N PHE A 221 -26.59 -10.86 -27.86
CA PHE A 221 -25.19 -10.44 -27.75
C PHE A 221 -24.22 -11.62 -27.94
N VAL A 222 -24.48 -12.77 -27.32
CA VAL A 222 -23.65 -13.98 -27.41
C VAL A 222 -23.60 -14.48 -28.84
N GLN A 223 -24.76 -14.59 -29.50
CA GLN A 223 -24.86 -14.99 -30.90
C GLN A 223 -24.08 -14.05 -31.81
N LYS A 224 -24.33 -12.74 -31.70
CA LYS A 224 -23.72 -11.74 -32.59
C LYS A 224 -22.22 -11.54 -32.36
N HIS A 225 -21.77 -11.59 -31.11
CA HIS A 225 -20.43 -11.15 -30.72
C HIS A 225 -19.53 -12.24 -30.15
N LEU A 226 -20.02 -13.40 -29.73
CA LEU A 226 -19.17 -14.45 -29.15
C LEU A 226 -19.11 -15.69 -30.03
N ARG A 227 -20.20 -16.03 -30.72
CA ARG A 227 -20.23 -17.11 -31.70
C ARG A 227 -19.54 -16.67 -33.00
N THR A 228 -18.36 -17.23 -33.24
CA THR A 228 -17.59 -17.02 -34.46
C THR A 228 -17.11 -18.36 -35.01
N ALA A 229 -16.98 -18.45 -36.34
CA ALA A 229 -16.35 -19.59 -37.00
C ALA A 229 -14.82 -19.60 -36.82
N GLN A 230 -14.23 -18.53 -36.29
CA GLN A 230 -12.81 -18.43 -36.08
C GLN A 230 -12.35 -19.39 -34.98
N GLN A 231 -11.60 -20.41 -35.38
CA GLN A 231 -10.98 -21.35 -34.47
C GLN A 231 -9.96 -20.61 -33.58
N TYR A 232 -9.99 -20.91 -32.28
CA TYR A 232 -9.03 -20.40 -31.26
C TYR A 232 -9.16 -18.93 -30.83
N ASP A 233 -10.32 -18.28 -30.96
CA ASP A 233 -10.55 -16.99 -30.28
C ASP A 233 -10.74 -17.19 -28.75
N VAL A 234 -9.61 -17.13 -28.03
CA VAL A 234 -9.56 -17.31 -26.57
C VAL A 234 -10.39 -16.25 -25.85
N THR A 235 -10.42 -14.99 -26.34
CA THR A 235 -11.10 -13.90 -25.63
C THR A 235 -12.61 -14.06 -25.66
N ARG A 236 -13.18 -14.40 -26.83
CA ARG A 236 -14.62 -14.67 -26.96
C ARG A 236 -15.03 -15.91 -26.18
N SER A 237 -14.27 -16.98 -26.33
CA SER A 237 -14.48 -18.24 -25.59
C SER A 237 -14.47 -18.01 -24.08
N MET A 238 -13.54 -17.20 -23.58
CA MET A 238 -13.43 -16.84 -22.18
C MET A 238 -14.60 -15.99 -21.69
N LEU A 239 -15.07 -15.02 -22.47
CA LEU A 239 -16.22 -14.20 -22.11
C LEU A 239 -17.51 -15.04 -22.09
N GLU A 240 -17.70 -15.90 -23.08
CA GLU A 240 -18.85 -16.81 -23.12
C GLU A 240 -18.84 -17.76 -21.92
N PHE A 241 -17.68 -18.37 -21.61
CA PHE A 241 -17.53 -19.22 -20.45
C PHE A 241 -17.79 -18.48 -19.12
N LEU A 242 -17.34 -17.23 -19.00
CA LEU A 242 -17.63 -16.38 -17.84
C LEU A 242 -19.12 -16.15 -17.66
N ILE A 243 -19.85 -15.85 -18.74
CA ILE A 243 -21.30 -15.64 -18.72
C ILE A 243 -21.99 -16.93 -18.27
N LEU A 244 -21.65 -18.08 -18.88
CA LEU A 244 -22.25 -19.38 -18.58
C LEU A 244 -22.02 -19.84 -17.13
N THR A 245 -20.87 -19.53 -16.55
CA THR A 245 -20.49 -19.96 -15.19
C THR A 245 -20.81 -18.93 -14.12
N ALA A 246 -21.17 -17.70 -14.52
CA ALA A 246 -21.31 -16.55 -13.63
C ALA A 246 -20.10 -16.30 -12.71
N CYS A 247 -18.90 -16.79 -13.06
CA CYS A 247 -17.69 -16.65 -12.24
C CYS A 247 -17.03 -15.27 -12.43
N ARG A 248 -16.10 -14.90 -11.54
CA ARG A 248 -15.38 -13.62 -11.65
C ARG A 248 -14.34 -13.68 -12.76
N SER A 249 -14.07 -12.54 -13.40
CA SER A 249 -13.12 -12.50 -14.52
C SER A 249 -11.71 -12.97 -14.16
N GLY A 250 -11.22 -12.66 -12.95
CA GLY A 250 -9.93 -13.16 -12.48
C GLY A 250 -9.89 -14.66 -12.20
N GLU A 251 -11.04 -15.26 -11.84
CA GLU A 251 -11.17 -16.71 -11.62
C GLU A 251 -11.07 -17.44 -12.96
N VAL A 252 -11.79 -16.94 -13.98
CA VAL A 252 -11.78 -17.52 -15.33
C VAL A 252 -10.44 -17.32 -16.05
N ARG A 253 -9.85 -16.11 -16.00
CA ARG A 253 -8.57 -15.82 -16.71
C ARG A 253 -7.40 -16.68 -16.26
N ALA A 254 -7.35 -17.06 -14.98
CA ALA A 254 -6.28 -17.88 -14.42
C ALA A 254 -6.70 -19.35 -14.23
N MET A 255 -7.79 -19.78 -14.87
CA MET A 255 -8.30 -21.14 -14.82
C MET A 255 -7.28 -22.16 -15.36
N LYS A 256 -7.10 -23.26 -14.63
CA LYS A 256 -6.15 -24.32 -14.98
C LYS A 256 -6.86 -25.62 -15.36
N TRP A 257 -6.26 -26.41 -16.25
CA TRP A 257 -6.80 -27.72 -16.64
C TRP A 257 -6.91 -28.69 -15.47
N SER A 258 -5.99 -28.62 -14.49
CA SER A 258 -6.02 -29.45 -13.28
C SER A 258 -7.25 -29.20 -12.39
N GLU A 259 -7.96 -28.09 -12.59
CA GLU A 259 -9.18 -27.74 -11.83
C GLU A 259 -10.46 -28.31 -12.46
N VAL A 260 -10.36 -28.89 -13.66
CA VAL A 260 -11.51 -29.30 -14.47
C VAL A 260 -11.66 -30.81 -14.44
N ASP A 261 -12.80 -31.26 -13.93
CA ASP A 261 -13.26 -32.64 -14.11
C ASP A 261 -14.35 -32.67 -15.21
N LEU A 262 -13.94 -33.06 -16.41
CA LEU A 262 -14.85 -33.19 -17.56
C LEU A 262 -15.80 -34.40 -17.44
N LYS A 263 -15.45 -35.42 -16.65
CA LYS A 263 -16.33 -36.59 -16.44
C LYS A 263 -17.46 -36.22 -15.48
N ALA A 264 -17.13 -35.60 -14.35
CA ALA A 264 -18.10 -35.12 -13.39
C ALA A 264 -18.81 -33.82 -13.82
N LYS A 265 -18.31 -33.16 -14.87
CA LYS A 265 -18.76 -31.86 -15.39
C LYS A 265 -18.68 -30.77 -14.31
N ILE A 266 -17.51 -30.65 -13.68
CA ILE A 266 -17.27 -29.72 -12.57
C ILE A 266 -15.97 -28.97 -12.81
N TRP A 267 -15.99 -27.66 -12.57
CA TRP A 267 -14.80 -26.87 -12.36
C TRP A 267 -14.65 -26.53 -10.87
N THR A 268 -13.51 -26.84 -10.29
CA THR A 268 -13.23 -26.67 -8.86
C THR A 268 -12.21 -25.57 -8.63
N LEU A 269 -12.67 -24.40 -8.19
CA LEU A 269 -11.83 -23.28 -7.80
C LEU A 269 -11.28 -23.49 -6.38
N PRO A 270 -9.95 -23.56 -6.21
CA PRO A 270 -9.35 -23.79 -4.90
C PRO A 270 -9.43 -22.54 -4.01
N ALA A 271 -9.43 -22.75 -2.69
CA ALA A 271 -9.66 -21.70 -1.71
C ALA A 271 -8.62 -20.56 -1.81
N GLU A 272 -7.37 -20.84 -2.19
CA GLU A 272 -6.32 -19.83 -2.31
C GLU A 272 -6.61 -18.79 -3.41
N ARG A 273 -7.36 -19.18 -4.45
CA ARG A 273 -7.75 -18.31 -5.56
C ARG A 273 -9.06 -17.56 -5.30
N MET A 274 -9.82 -17.99 -4.30
CA MET A 274 -11.14 -17.45 -4.01
C MET A 274 -11.06 -16.25 -3.07
N LYS A 275 -11.79 -15.17 -3.40
CA LYS A 275 -11.88 -13.96 -2.57
C LYS A 275 -12.39 -14.27 -1.15
N ALA A 276 -13.29 -15.23 -1.02
CA ALA A 276 -13.87 -15.68 0.24
C ALA A 276 -13.01 -16.70 1.00
N LYS A 277 -11.87 -17.15 0.43
CA LYS A 277 -11.01 -18.21 0.97
C LYS A 277 -11.74 -19.53 1.24
N GLN A 278 -12.76 -19.82 0.45
CA GLN A 278 -13.50 -21.08 0.49
C GLN A 278 -13.48 -21.66 -0.91
N GLN A 279 -13.27 -22.98 -1.00
CA GLN A 279 -13.33 -23.71 -2.26
C GLN A 279 -14.70 -23.51 -2.91
N HIS A 280 -14.72 -23.37 -4.24
CA HIS A 280 -15.95 -23.18 -4.99
C HIS A 280 -16.05 -24.14 -6.15
N ARG A 281 -17.06 -25.02 -6.15
CA ARG A 281 -17.35 -25.91 -7.27
C ARG A 281 -18.41 -25.30 -8.16
N VAL A 282 -18.16 -25.33 -9.47
CA VAL A 282 -19.02 -24.77 -10.51
C VAL A 282 -19.47 -25.93 -11.40
N PRO A 283 -20.78 -26.20 -11.51
CA PRO A 283 -21.26 -27.19 -12.46
C PRO A 283 -21.09 -26.65 -13.89
N LEU A 284 -20.61 -27.50 -14.80
CA LEU A 284 -20.35 -27.13 -16.19
C LEU A 284 -21.50 -27.59 -17.08
N SER A 285 -22.15 -26.63 -17.75
CA SER A 285 -23.15 -26.91 -18.77
C SER A 285 -22.53 -27.53 -20.02
N LEU A 286 -23.36 -28.12 -20.89
CA LEU A 286 -22.90 -28.71 -22.16
C LEU A 286 -22.09 -27.72 -23.00
N ARG A 287 -22.58 -26.48 -23.13
CA ARG A 287 -21.86 -25.45 -23.87
C ARG A 287 -20.52 -25.08 -23.23
N ALA A 288 -20.46 -24.98 -21.90
CA ALA A 288 -19.20 -24.72 -21.21
C ALA A 288 -18.17 -25.83 -21.51
N ILE A 289 -18.60 -27.09 -21.55
CA ILE A 289 -17.76 -28.24 -21.90
C ILE A 289 -17.28 -28.17 -23.35
N GLU A 290 -18.12 -27.78 -24.30
CA GLU A 290 -17.72 -27.59 -25.70
C GLU A 290 -16.62 -26.56 -25.85
N ILE A 291 -16.75 -25.41 -25.16
CA ILE A 291 -15.72 -24.36 -25.15
C ILE A 291 -14.40 -24.93 -24.64
N LEU A 292 -14.43 -25.65 -23.51
CA LEU A 292 -13.24 -26.28 -22.94
C LEU A 292 -12.62 -27.30 -23.92
N LYS A 293 -13.42 -28.16 -24.55
CA LYS A 293 -12.90 -29.13 -25.52
C LYS A 293 -12.25 -28.43 -26.73
N GLY A 294 -12.82 -27.32 -27.20
CA GLY A 294 -12.28 -26.55 -28.33
C GLY A 294 -10.96 -25.84 -28.03
N LEU A 295 -10.65 -25.58 -26.76
CA LEU A 295 -9.40 -24.95 -26.32
C LEU A 295 -8.34 -25.97 -25.90
N ARG A 296 -8.70 -27.26 -25.84
CA ARG A 296 -7.77 -28.30 -25.40
C ARG A 296 -6.61 -28.45 -26.38
N GLY A 297 -5.39 -28.49 -25.86
CA GLY A 297 -4.17 -28.55 -26.67
C GLY A 297 -3.56 -27.20 -27.04
N LEU A 298 -4.21 -26.06 -26.71
CA LEU A 298 -3.59 -24.74 -26.87
C LEU A 298 -2.48 -24.47 -25.85
N HIS A 299 -2.60 -25.03 -24.65
CA HIS A 299 -1.64 -24.89 -23.56
C HIS A 299 -1.85 -26.03 -22.53
N ASP A 300 -0.77 -26.46 -21.88
CA ASP A 300 -0.78 -27.62 -20.96
C ASP A 300 -1.41 -27.31 -19.59
N GLU A 301 -1.12 -26.12 -19.03
CA GLU A 301 -1.62 -25.72 -17.71
C GLU A 301 -2.88 -24.84 -17.75
N LEU A 302 -2.85 -23.71 -18.48
CA LEU A 302 -3.92 -22.72 -18.55
C LEU A 302 -4.99 -23.09 -19.59
N VAL A 303 -6.25 -22.83 -19.24
CA VAL A 303 -7.40 -23.01 -20.15
C VAL A 303 -7.52 -21.84 -21.15
N PHE A 304 -7.22 -20.62 -20.69
CA PHE A 304 -7.33 -19.40 -21.49
C PHE A 304 -5.99 -18.64 -21.58
N PRO A 305 -4.97 -19.20 -22.25
CA PRO A 305 -3.65 -18.58 -22.36
C PRO A 305 -3.67 -17.35 -23.27
N SER A 306 -2.81 -16.37 -23.00
CA SER A 306 -2.55 -15.29 -23.95
C SER A 306 -1.92 -15.84 -25.23
N PRO A 307 -2.35 -15.44 -26.44
CA PRO A 307 -1.85 -16.02 -27.69
C PRO A 307 -0.34 -15.90 -27.92
N ARG A 308 0.30 -14.86 -27.36
CA ARG A 308 1.72 -14.57 -27.56
C ARG A 308 2.58 -15.11 -26.43
N ASP A 309 2.31 -14.65 -25.22
CA ASP A 309 3.20 -14.88 -24.07
C ASP A 309 2.83 -16.14 -23.27
N GLN A 310 1.74 -16.84 -23.64
CA GLN A 310 1.24 -18.04 -22.96
C GLN A 310 1.01 -17.87 -21.44
N VAL A 311 0.76 -16.64 -20.99
CA VAL A 311 0.42 -16.30 -19.59
C VAL A 311 -1.08 -16.00 -19.43
N PRO A 312 -1.60 -15.88 -18.20
CA PRO A 312 -2.98 -15.43 -18.00
C PRO A 312 -3.23 -14.06 -18.64
N LEU A 313 -4.37 -13.91 -19.33
CA LEU A 313 -4.73 -12.64 -19.96
C LEU A 313 -4.87 -11.50 -18.94
N SER A 314 -4.69 -10.26 -19.41
CA SER A 314 -4.73 -9.07 -18.55
C SER A 314 -6.11 -8.81 -17.95
N ASP A 315 -6.14 -8.09 -16.82
CA ASP A 315 -7.38 -7.68 -16.15
C ASP A 315 -8.34 -6.90 -17.06
N THR A 316 -7.82 -6.20 -18.07
CA THR A 316 -8.56 -5.30 -18.95
C THR A 316 -9.05 -5.94 -20.24
N VAL A 317 -8.64 -7.17 -20.56
CA VAL A 317 -8.92 -7.82 -21.85
C VAL A 317 -10.43 -7.86 -22.17
N LEU A 318 -11.26 -8.31 -21.21
CA LEU A 318 -12.71 -8.41 -21.38
C LEU A 318 -13.36 -7.02 -21.40
N THR A 319 -12.83 -6.08 -20.62
CA THR A 319 -13.31 -4.70 -20.63
C THR A 319 -13.08 -4.04 -21.99
N MET A 320 -11.91 -4.23 -22.59
CA MET A 320 -11.60 -3.70 -23.92
C MET A 320 -12.44 -4.36 -25.00
N PHE A 321 -12.66 -5.68 -24.91
CA PHE A 321 -13.55 -6.39 -25.82
C PHE A 321 -14.98 -5.85 -25.77
N LEU A 322 -15.57 -5.74 -24.57
CA LEU A 322 -16.94 -5.23 -24.38
C LEU A 322 -17.10 -3.78 -24.88
N ARG A 323 -16.07 -2.94 -24.68
CA ARG A 323 -16.03 -1.59 -25.24
C ARG A 323 -16.04 -1.57 -26.76
N ARG A 324 -15.21 -2.40 -27.39
CA ARG A 324 -15.16 -2.54 -28.86
C ARG A 324 -16.47 -3.08 -29.43
N ALA A 325 -17.09 -4.04 -28.73
CA ALA A 325 -18.38 -4.60 -29.11
C ALA A 325 -19.57 -3.66 -28.83
N LYS A 326 -19.34 -2.51 -28.16
CA LYS A 326 -20.38 -1.58 -27.71
C LYS A 326 -21.50 -2.29 -26.93
N ALA A 327 -21.10 -3.18 -26.01
CA ALA A 327 -22.04 -3.98 -25.24
C ALA A 327 -23.01 -3.09 -24.45
N GLU A 328 -24.30 -3.22 -24.74
CA GLU A 328 -25.37 -2.46 -24.10
C GLU A 328 -25.44 -2.74 -22.60
N SER A 329 -25.88 -1.76 -21.82
CA SER A 329 -26.05 -1.91 -20.39
C SER A 329 -27.32 -1.23 -19.90
N CYS A 330 -27.83 -1.70 -18.77
CA CYS A 330 -28.95 -1.07 -18.07
C CYS A 330 -28.62 0.30 -17.47
N THR A 331 -27.36 0.76 -17.56
CA THR A 331 -26.93 2.07 -17.08
C THR A 331 -26.71 3.01 -18.28
N PRO A 332 -27.54 4.06 -18.44
CA PRO A 332 -27.43 4.99 -19.57
C PRO A 332 -26.02 5.55 -19.75
N GLY A 333 -25.55 5.57 -21.00
CA GLY A 333 -24.22 6.10 -21.35
C GLY A 333 -23.03 5.24 -20.93
N ARG A 334 -23.26 4.04 -20.38
CA ARG A 334 -22.19 3.13 -19.94
C ARG A 334 -22.27 1.78 -20.65
N ILE A 335 -21.12 1.12 -20.72
CA ILE A 335 -20.94 -0.16 -21.40
C ILE A 335 -20.92 -1.27 -20.35
N ALA A 336 -21.56 -2.40 -20.66
CA ALA A 336 -21.59 -3.55 -19.77
C ALA A 336 -20.16 -4.03 -19.45
N THR A 337 -19.98 -4.51 -18.22
CA THR A 337 -18.69 -5.01 -17.74
C THR A 337 -18.73 -6.52 -17.56
N ALA A 338 -17.56 -7.16 -17.58
CA ALA A 338 -17.46 -8.60 -17.29
C ALA A 338 -18.05 -8.95 -15.91
N HIS A 339 -17.92 -8.07 -14.92
CA HIS A 339 -18.53 -8.25 -13.61
C HIS A 339 -20.06 -8.07 -13.66
N GLY A 340 -20.56 -7.17 -14.51
CA GLY A 340 -21.98 -6.89 -14.68
C GLY A 340 -22.82 -8.10 -15.08
N PHE A 341 -22.27 -9.05 -15.85
CA PHE A 341 -22.98 -10.29 -16.20
C PHE A 341 -23.36 -11.14 -14.99
N ARG A 342 -22.66 -10.99 -13.86
CA ARG A 342 -23.05 -11.64 -12.60
C ARG A 342 -24.31 -11.05 -12.01
N SER A 343 -24.50 -9.73 -12.15
CA SER A 343 -25.76 -9.07 -11.81
C SER A 343 -26.86 -9.54 -12.76
N SER A 344 -26.58 -9.60 -14.07
CA SER A 344 -27.55 -10.13 -15.04
C SER A 344 -28.00 -11.56 -14.71
N PHE A 345 -27.08 -12.45 -14.34
CA PHE A 345 -27.42 -13.79 -13.86
C PHE A 345 -28.28 -13.76 -12.59
N ARG A 346 -27.96 -12.86 -11.64
CA ARG A 346 -28.70 -12.73 -10.39
C ARG A 346 -30.13 -12.23 -10.63
N ASP A 347 -30.30 -11.28 -11.53
CA ASP A 347 -31.59 -10.73 -11.95
C ASP A 347 -32.42 -11.81 -12.65
N TRP A 348 -31.82 -12.53 -13.60
CA TRP A 348 -32.45 -13.68 -14.25
C TRP A 348 -32.92 -14.73 -13.24
N CYS A 349 -32.07 -15.13 -12.28
CA CYS A 349 -32.46 -16.08 -11.25
C CYS A 349 -33.67 -15.58 -10.44
N SER A 350 -33.71 -14.28 -10.14
CA SER A 350 -34.80 -13.66 -9.39
C SER A 350 -36.12 -13.69 -10.16
N GLU A 351 -36.08 -13.33 -11.44
CA GLU A 351 -37.28 -13.29 -12.30
C GLU A 351 -37.78 -14.68 -12.67
N GLN A 352 -36.89 -15.68 -12.78
CA GLN A 352 -37.26 -17.07 -13.04
C GLN A 352 -37.67 -17.85 -11.77
N GLY A 353 -37.69 -17.20 -10.60
CA GLY A 353 -38.15 -17.81 -9.35
C GLY A 353 -37.18 -18.80 -8.71
N TYR A 354 -35.89 -18.78 -9.08
CA TYR A 354 -34.89 -19.62 -8.41
C TYR A 354 -34.62 -19.13 -6.98
N ALA A 355 -34.38 -20.08 -6.07
CA ALA A 355 -34.08 -19.78 -4.68
C ALA A 355 -32.84 -18.88 -4.55
N ARG A 356 -32.97 -17.80 -3.76
CA ARG A 356 -31.90 -16.83 -3.53
C ARG A 356 -30.60 -17.51 -3.09
N ASP A 357 -30.68 -18.46 -2.17
CA ASP A 357 -29.51 -19.18 -1.65
C ASP A 357 -28.72 -19.90 -2.77
N LEU A 358 -29.39 -20.54 -3.72
CA LEU A 358 -28.74 -21.21 -4.85
C LEU A 358 -28.01 -20.21 -5.75
N ALA A 359 -28.63 -19.06 -6.04
CA ALA A 359 -28.03 -18.00 -6.85
C ALA A 359 -26.81 -17.36 -6.16
N GLU A 360 -26.91 -17.05 -4.86
CA GLU A 360 -25.78 -16.49 -4.09
C GLU A 360 -24.61 -17.49 -3.98
N ARG A 361 -24.91 -18.79 -3.83
CA ARG A 361 -23.90 -19.87 -3.85
C ARG A 361 -23.23 -20.02 -5.21
N ALA A 362 -23.98 -19.94 -6.31
CA ALA A 362 -23.42 -19.96 -7.66
C ALA A 362 -22.48 -18.77 -7.90
N LEU A 363 -22.74 -17.62 -7.27
CA LEU A 363 -21.89 -16.45 -7.31
C LEU A 363 -20.71 -16.51 -6.31
N ALA A 364 -20.61 -17.57 -5.48
CA ALA A 364 -19.64 -17.63 -4.38
C ALA A 364 -19.67 -16.36 -3.52
N HIS A 365 -20.87 -15.89 -3.19
CA HIS A 365 -21.07 -14.84 -2.21
C HIS A 365 -21.07 -15.44 -0.81
N THR A 366 -20.37 -14.78 0.12
CA THR A 366 -20.39 -15.17 1.53
C THR A 366 -21.75 -14.82 2.11
N VAL A 367 -22.39 -15.80 2.75
CA VAL A 367 -23.61 -15.58 3.54
C VAL A 367 -23.29 -14.54 4.62
N GLN A 368 -23.99 -13.40 4.59
CA GLN A 368 -23.72 -12.27 5.48
C GLN A 368 -24.05 -12.60 6.95
N ASN A 369 -25.02 -13.47 7.17
CA ASN A 369 -25.42 -13.92 8.50
C ASN A 369 -24.48 -15.04 8.98
N LYS A 370 -23.64 -14.73 9.97
CA LYS A 370 -22.68 -15.69 10.56
C LYS A 370 -23.36 -16.92 11.15
N VAL A 371 -24.62 -16.81 11.59
CA VAL A 371 -25.39 -17.92 12.14
C VAL A 371 -25.80 -18.88 11.01
N GLU A 372 -26.39 -18.37 9.93
CA GLU A 372 -26.73 -19.18 8.75
C GLU A 372 -25.49 -19.83 8.12
N ALA A 373 -24.39 -19.08 8.02
CA ALA A 373 -23.13 -19.59 7.49
C ALA A 373 -22.61 -20.84 8.23
N ALA A 374 -22.89 -20.98 9.53
CA ALA A 374 -22.48 -22.14 10.33
C ALA A 374 -23.31 -23.41 10.04
N TYR A 375 -24.57 -23.26 9.61
CA TYR A 375 -25.45 -24.39 9.28
C TYR A 375 -25.27 -24.89 7.84
N HIS A 376 -24.72 -24.07 6.96
CA HIS A 376 -24.48 -24.43 5.56
C HIS A 376 -23.17 -25.19 5.34
N ARG A 377 -23.21 -26.51 5.57
CA ARG A 377 -22.04 -27.41 5.44
C ARG A 377 -21.70 -27.81 3.98
N THR A 378 -22.57 -27.53 3.02
CA THR A 378 -22.39 -27.93 1.61
C THR A 378 -22.61 -26.76 0.65
N ASP A 379 -22.04 -26.86 -0.55
CA ASP A 379 -22.15 -25.86 -1.62
C ASP A 379 -23.35 -26.07 -2.56
N LEU A 380 -24.25 -27.01 -2.18
CA LEU A 380 -25.46 -27.40 -2.92
C LEU A 380 -25.22 -27.66 -4.42
N LEU A 381 -24.07 -28.24 -4.77
CA LEU A 381 -23.65 -28.42 -6.16
C LEU A 381 -24.72 -29.05 -7.04
N ASP A 382 -25.30 -30.17 -6.62
CA ASP A 382 -26.27 -30.91 -7.44
C ASP A 382 -27.60 -30.16 -7.60
N GLN A 383 -28.03 -29.42 -6.57
CA GLN A 383 -29.21 -28.56 -6.66
C GLN A 383 -28.98 -27.34 -7.55
N ARG A 384 -27.73 -26.90 -7.72
CA ARG A 384 -27.38 -25.82 -8.66
C ARG A 384 -27.33 -26.27 -10.13
N ARG A 385 -27.16 -27.57 -10.42
CA ARG A 385 -27.02 -28.07 -11.79
C ARG A 385 -28.21 -27.67 -12.69
N PRO A 386 -29.49 -27.94 -12.32
CA PRO A 386 -30.63 -27.58 -13.18
C PRO A 386 -30.71 -26.07 -13.44
N MET A 387 -30.43 -25.24 -12.43
CA MET A 387 -30.42 -23.78 -12.56
C MET A 387 -29.33 -23.30 -13.53
N MET A 388 -28.12 -23.85 -13.40
CA MET A 388 -26.99 -23.48 -14.27
C MET A 388 -27.17 -24.00 -15.71
N ASP A 389 -27.80 -25.17 -15.88
CA ASP A 389 -28.14 -25.69 -17.21
C ASP A 389 -29.27 -24.87 -17.86
N ALA A 390 -30.29 -24.46 -17.10
CA ALA A 390 -31.34 -23.56 -17.58
C ALA A 390 -30.79 -22.18 -17.95
N TRP A 391 -29.87 -21.64 -17.14
CA TRP A 391 -29.15 -20.40 -17.46
C TRP A 391 -28.37 -20.54 -18.76
N ALA A 392 -27.58 -21.61 -18.89
CA ALA A 392 -26.83 -21.88 -20.11
C ALA A 392 -27.75 -22.02 -21.33
N GLY A 393 -28.86 -22.74 -21.20
CA GLY A 393 -29.88 -22.89 -22.24
C GLY A 393 -30.51 -21.56 -22.66
N PHE A 394 -30.71 -20.64 -21.72
CA PHE A 394 -31.15 -19.29 -22.02
C PHE A 394 -30.08 -18.48 -22.76
N VAL A 395 -28.83 -18.48 -22.27
CA VAL A 395 -27.70 -17.74 -22.84
C VAL A 395 -27.40 -18.13 -24.30
N VAL A 396 -27.63 -19.39 -24.66
CA VAL A 396 -27.35 -19.92 -26.01
C VAL A 396 -28.58 -19.97 -26.92
N ARG A 397 -29.74 -19.47 -26.46
CA ARG A 397 -30.97 -19.45 -27.24
C ARG A 397 -30.78 -18.58 -28.50
N GLU A 398 -31.33 -19.04 -29.62
CA GLU A 398 -31.39 -18.31 -30.89
C GLU A 398 -32.42 -17.17 -30.85
#